data_AF-A0A3D5YXS5-F1
#
_entry.id   AF-A0A3D5YXS5-F1
#
_cell.length_a   1.000
_cell.length_b   1.000
_cell.length_c   1.000
_cell.angle_alpha   90.00
_cell.angle_beta   90.00
_cell.angle_gamma   90.00
#
_symmetry.space_group_name_H-M   'P 1'
#
loop_
_entity.id
_entity.type
_entity.pdbx_description
1 polymer ?
#
loop_
_entity_poly.entity_id
_entity_poly.type
_entity_poly.pdbx_seq_one_letter_code
_entity_poly.pdbx_strand_id
1 'polypeptide(L)'
;MIVALILIPFAFVLSYVGMYAATFHQGAQNSSALINLANIYLPEWASGILVAALISAVLSTASTTLLTTSMILSELFHKDINNQKSFGQTKLFLIAVGVLSMLISLKVTSIVSSLLLALSFYSGAFIIPMIAALFNLPYNKRFSIAAMLSGGVLALSGKLMTTFNYLETGQYVLISGFVVNALLLFIPFGRENKI
;
A
#
# COMPACT_ATOMS: atom_id res chain seq x y z
N MET A 1 21.62 1.10 8.60
CA MET A 1 21.72 1.25 10.08
C MET A 1 21.35 2.65 10.57
N ILE A 2 21.85 3.75 9.99
CA ILE A 2 21.47 5.14 10.38
C ILE A 2 19.95 5.39 10.32
N VAL A 3 19.27 4.94 9.26
CA VAL A 3 17.83 5.16 9.10
C VAL A 3 17.02 4.53 10.24
N ALA A 4 17.36 3.30 10.65
CA ALA A 4 16.69 2.62 11.75
C ALA A 4 16.89 3.37 13.07
N LEU A 5 18.09 3.87 13.32
CA LEU A 5 18.41 4.64 14.53
C LEU A 5 17.57 5.93 14.65
N ILE A 6 17.26 6.58 13.52
CA ILE A 6 16.44 7.80 13.48
C ILE A 6 14.95 7.47 13.55
N LEU A 7 14.50 6.42 12.85
CA LEU A 7 13.07 6.08 12.78
C LEU A 7 12.50 5.55 14.10
N ILE A 8 13.28 4.82 14.90
CA ILE A 8 12.83 4.27 16.19
C ILE A 8 12.33 5.38 17.13
N PRO A 9 13.13 6.39 17.52
CA PRO A 9 12.65 7.43 18.43
C PRO A 9 11.52 8.25 17.82
N PHE A 10 11.55 8.48 16.50
CA PHE A 10 10.50 9.22 15.81
C PHE A 10 9.14 8.49 15.86
N ALA A 11 9.13 7.18 15.63
CA ALA A 11 7.92 6.35 15.72
C ALA A 11 7.35 6.31 17.14
N PHE A 12 8.21 6.27 18.16
CA PHE A 12 7.80 6.37 19.56
C PHE A 12 7.11 7.69 19.87
N VAL A 13 7.69 8.82 19.44
CA VAL A 13 7.11 10.15 19.65
C VAL A 13 5.74 10.25 18.97
N LEU A 14 5.62 9.83 17.70
CA LEU A 14 4.36 9.83 16.96
C LEU A 14 3.28 8.97 17.63
N SER A 15 3.64 7.78 18.08
CA SER A 15 2.70 6.86 18.75
C SER A 15 2.26 7.41 20.10
N TYR A 16 3.17 8.02 20.86
CA TYR A 16 2.86 8.66 22.14
C TYR A 16 1.88 9.83 21.96
N VAL A 17 2.12 10.70 20.97
CA VAL A 17 1.21 11.81 20.63
C VAL A 17 -0.16 11.28 20.19
N GLY A 18 -0.21 10.22 19.37
CA GLY A 18 -1.47 9.59 18.96
C GLY A 18 -2.26 8.99 20.13
N MET A 19 -1.57 8.33 21.06
CA MET A 19 -2.18 7.77 22.28
C MET A 19 -2.74 8.87 23.19
N TYR A 20 -1.98 9.96 23.36
CA TYR A 20 -2.42 11.13 24.10
C TYR A 20 -3.62 11.82 23.42
N ALA A 21 -3.68 11.82 22.09
CA ALA A 21 -4.83 12.35 21.34
C ALA A 21 -6.11 11.54 21.59
N ALA A 22 -5.98 10.21 21.66
CA ALA A 22 -7.10 9.29 21.82
C ALA A 22 -7.78 9.43 23.19
N THR A 23 -7.05 9.82 24.24
CA THR A 23 -7.63 9.96 25.59
C THR A 23 -8.49 11.21 25.77
N PHE A 24 -8.23 12.27 24.99
CA PHE A 24 -8.97 13.55 25.12
C PHE A 24 -10.26 13.60 24.29
N HIS A 25 -10.39 12.79 23.23
CA HIS A 25 -11.59 12.77 22.38
C HIS A 25 -11.97 11.34 21.96
N GLN A 26 -12.91 10.73 22.68
CA GLN A 26 -13.44 9.38 22.39
C GLN A 26 -14.33 9.29 21.13
N GLY A 27 -14.48 10.38 20.36
CA GLY A 27 -15.41 10.45 19.22
C GLY A 27 -14.87 11.07 17.93
N ALA A 28 -13.61 11.52 17.88
CA ALA A 28 -13.02 12.06 16.66
C ALA A 28 -12.54 10.91 15.75
N GLN A 29 -12.72 11.06 14.43
CA GLN A 29 -12.09 10.15 13.47
C GLN A 29 -10.58 10.10 13.75
N ASN A 30 -10.03 8.88 13.90
CA ASN A 30 -8.62 8.65 14.27
C ASN A 30 -7.63 9.44 13.40
N SER A 31 -7.99 9.72 12.14
CA SER A 31 -7.18 10.46 11.17
C SER A 31 -7.02 11.97 11.48
N SER A 32 -7.94 12.57 12.24
CA SER A 32 -7.95 14.02 12.54
C SER A 32 -7.49 14.34 13.97
N ALA A 33 -7.14 13.32 14.76
CA ALA A 33 -6.81 13.46 16.18
C ALA A 33 -5.63 14.43 16.44
N LEU A 34 -4.61 14.41 15.57
CA LEU A 34 -3.46 15.31 15.66
C LEU A 34 -3.83 16.79 15.46
N ILE A 35 -4.71 17.07 14.49
CA ILE A 35 -5.15 18.43 14.17
C ILE A 35 -6.01 18.99 15.31
N ASN A 36 -6.86 18.14 15.89
CA ASN A 36 -7.68 18.52 17.05
C ASN A 36 -6.83 18.84 18.28
N LEU A 37 -5.79 18.05 18.56
CA LEU A 37 -4.84 18.38 19.62
C LEU A 37 -4.12 19.71 19.35
N ALA A 38 -3.68 19.93 18.11
CA ALA A 38 -3.00 21.17 17.74
C ALA A 38 -3.90 22.40 17.97
N ASN A 39 -5.18 22.34 17.63
CA ASN A 39 -6.10 23.45 17.87
C ASN A 39 -6.34 23.76 19.36
N ILE A 40 -6.13 22.79 20.26
CA ILE A 40 -6.31 22.99 21.71
C ILE A 40 -5.06 23.58 22.35
N TYR A 41 -3.87 23.12 21.95
CA TYR A 41 -2.62 23.43 22.63
C TYR A 41 -1.74 24.46 21.89
N LEU A 42 -1.93 24.65 20.59
CA LEU A 42 -1.15 25.61 19.80
C LEU A 42 -1.94 26.90 19.55
N PRO A 43 -1.25 28.06 19.48
CA PRO A 43 -1.85 29.29 19.01
C PRO A 43 -2.29 29.17 17.54
N GLU A 44 -3.28 29.97 17.14
CA GLU A 44 -3.97 29.88 15.85
C GLU A 44 -3.00 29.92 14.64
N TRP A 45 -1.96 30.76 14.71
CA TRP A 45 -0.95 30.86 13.66
C TRP A 45 -0.10 29.58 13.51
N ALA A 46 0.19 28.88 14.61
CA ALA A 46 1.02 27.67 14.60
C ALA A 46 0.21 26.44 14.15
N SER A 47 -1.08 26.37 14.51
CA SER A 47 -1.98 25.34 13.99
C SER A 47 -2.13 25.44 12.47
N GLY A 48 -2.28 26.65 11.92
CA GLY A 48 -2.32 26.87 10.47
C GLY A 48 -1.06 26.39 9.75
N ILE A 49 0.13 26.67 10.30
CA ILE A 49 1.40 26.18 9.76
C ILE A 49 1.48 24.65 9.82
N LEU A 50 1.05 24.03 10.92
CA LEU A 50 1.03 22.57 11.05
C LEU A 50 0.14 21.92 10.00
N VAL A 51 -1.08 22.43 9.81
CA VAL A 51 -2.00 21.90 8.79
C VAL A 51 -1.40 22.07 7.39
N ALA A 52 -0.80 23.23 7.09
CA ALA A 52 -0.12 23.45 5.83
C ALA A 52 1.05 22.48 5.61
N ALA A 53 1.86 22.23 6.64
CA ALA A 53 2.96 21.27 6.59
C ALA A 53 2.48 19.83 6.36
N LEU A 54 1.40 19.41 7.03
CA LEU A 54 0.80 18.08 6.84
C LEU A 54 0.24 17.91 5.42
N ILE A 55 -0.50 18.90 4.92
CA ILE A 55 -1.04 18.87 3.55
C ILE A 55 0.10 18.83 2.54
N SER A 56 1.16 19.63 2.74
CA SER A 56 2.35 19.63 1.88
C SER A 56 3.02 18.25 1.84
N ALA A 57 3.23 17.63 3.00
CA ALA A 57 3.84 16.30 3.10
C ALA A 57 2.98 15.21 2.41
N VAL A 58 1.66 15.24 2.62
CA VAL A 58 0.72 14.30 1.98
C VAL A 58 0.70 14.51 0.47
N LEU A 59 0.66 15.75 0.00
CA LEU A 59 0.63 16.07 -1.42
C LEU A 59 1.93 15.65 -2.14
N SER A 60 3.09 15.78 -1.48
CA SER A 60 4.37 15.28 -2.02
C SER A 60 4.34 13.77 -2.24
N THR A 61 3.87 12.99 -1.26
CA THR A 61 3.79 11.53 -1.39
C THR A 61 2.73 11.09 -2.41
N ALA A 62 1.56 11.76 -2.40
CA ALA A 62 0.47 11.48 -3.32
C ALA A 62 0.86 11.73 -4.78
N SER A 63 1.51 12.86 -5.06
CA SER A 63 1.96 13.21 -6.42
C SER A 63 3.02 12.25 -6.95
N THR A 64 4.01 11.86 -6.15
CA THR A 64 4.99 10.84 -6.54
C THR A 64 4.32 9.50 -6.80
N THR A 65 3.42 9.05 -5.92
CA THR A 65 2.74 7.75 -6.08
C THR A 65 1.87 7.72 -7.33
N LEU A 66 1.09 8.78 -7.58
CA LEU A 66 0.21 8.93 -8.74
C LEU A 66 1.04 8.93 -10.04
N LEU A 67 2.14 9.67 -10.07
CA LEU A 67 3.03 9.70 -11.22
C LEU A 67 3.65 8.31 -11.49
N THR A 68 4.19 7.65 -10.45
CA THR A 68 4.82 6.34 -10.58
C THR A 68 3.82 5.29 -11.04
N THR A 69 2.60 5.24 -10.48
CA THR A 69 1.59 4.27 -10.93
C THR A 69 1.17 4.51 -12.38
N SER A 70 0.99 5.77 -12.79
CA SER A 70 0.60 6.07 -14.17
C SER A 70 1.71 5.74 -15.16
N MET A 71 2.97 5.91 -14.77
CA MET A 71 4.12 5.47 -15.58
C MET A 71 4.15 3.95 -15.74
N ILE A 72 4.03 3.19 -14.64
CA ILE A 72 4.01 1.72 -14.68
C ILE A 72 2.84 1.20 -15.52
N LEU A 73 1.64 1.77 -15.38
CA LEU A 73 0.51 1.39 -16.23
C LEU A 73 0.77 1.71 -17.70
N SER A 74 1.33 2.88 -17.99
CA SER A 74 1.66 3.28 -19.38
C SER A 74 2.64 2.30 -20.02
N GLU A 75 3.67 1.86 -19.30
CA GLU A 75 4.65 0.86 -19.78
C GLU A 75 4.03 -0.53 -19.97
N LEU A 76 3.10 -0.94 -19.11
CA LEU A 76 2.43 -2.24 -19.22
C LEU A 76 1.59 -2.34 -20.50
N PHE A 77 0.94 -1.25 -20.91
CA PHE A 77 0.12 -1.20 -22.13
C PHE A 77 0.93 -0.93 -23.39
N HIS A 78 2.06 -0.23 -23.31
CA HIS A 78 2.91 0.07 -24.47
C HIS A 78 4.40 -0.04 -24.12
N LYS A 79 5.06 -1.04 -24.70
CA LYS A 79 6.48 -1.35 -24.49
C LYS A 79 7.45 -0.35 -25.15
N ASP A 80 6.94 0.59 -25.95
CA ASP A 80 7.72 1.49 -26.79
C ASP A 80 7.49 2.96 -26.39
N ILE A 81 8.36 3.45 -25.52
CA ILE A 81 8.27 4.76 -24.86
C ILE A 81 8.77 5.90 -25.76
N ASN A 82 9.31 5.58 -26.95
CA ASN A 82 10.06 6.51 -27.79
C ASN A 82 9.21 7.33 -28.78
N ASN A 83 7.90 7.14 -28.81
CA ASN A 83 7.02 7.92 -29.69
C ASN A 83 6.43 9.12 -28.93
N GLN A 84 6.48 10.33 -29.51
CA GLN A 84 5.88 11.55 -28.95
C GLN A 84 4.39 11.43 -28.59
N LYS A 85 3.70 10.42 -29.11
CA LYS A 85 2.32 10.06 -28.75
C LYS A 85 2.17 9.38 -27.37
N SER A 86 3.27 8.90 -26.78
CA SER A 86 3.34 8.24 -25.47
C SER A 86 3.06 9.21 -24.31
N PHE A 87 3.57 10.44 -24.39
CA PHE A 87 3.34 11.48 -23.37
C PHE A 87 1.88 11.86 -23.18
N GLY A 88 1.08 11.87 -24.25
CA GLY A 88 -0.36 12.14 -24.17
C GLY A 88 -1.11 11.03 -23.44
N GLN A 89 -0.69 9.77 -23.64
CA GLN A 89 -1.32 8.62 -23.00
C GLN A 89 -0.93 8.47 -21.54
N THR A 90 0.33 8.75 -21.17
CA THR A 90 0.72 8.79 -19.76
C THR A 90 -0.06 9.86 -18.99
N LYS A 91 -0.33 11.02 -19.59
CA LYS A 91 -1.25 12.04 -19.02
C LYS A 91 -2.69 11.54 -18.91
N LEU A 92 -3.18 10.76 -19.87
CA LEU A 92 -4.51 10.15 -19.79
C LEU A 92 -4.59 9.16 -18.62
N PHE A 93 -3.59 8.29 -18.45
CA PHE A 93 -3.50 7.38 -17.30
C PHE A 93 -3.34 8.13 -15.98
N LEU A 94 -2.63 9.26 -15.96
CA LEU A 94 -2.53 10.16 -14.80
C LEU A 94 -3.91 10.66 -14.37
N ILE A 95 -4.66 11.23 -15.32
CA ILE A 95 -6.01 11.74 -15.05
C ILE A 95 -6.95 10.61 -14.66
N ALA A 96 -6.92 9.47 -15.37
CA ALA A 96 -7.78 8.33 -15.10
C ALA A 96 -7.54 7.74 -13.70
N VAL A 97 -6.28 7.50 -13.32
CA VAL A 97 -5.94 6.98 -11.99
C VAL A 97 -6.26 7.99 -10.90
N GLY A 98 -6.02 9.29 -11.13
CA GLY A 98 -6.39 10.35 -10.19
C GLY A 98 -7.90 10.42 -9.93
N VAL A 99 -8.71 10.42 -10.99
CA VAL A 99 -10.18 10.42 -10.89
C VAL A 99 -10.68 9.15 -10.20
N LEU A 100 -10.15 7.98 -10.57
CA LEU A 100 -10.54 6.72 -9.95
C LEU A 100 -10.21 6.69 -8.45
N SER A 101 -9.03 7.18 -8.08
CA SER A 101 -8.62 7.31 -6.67
C SER A 101 -9.52 8.26 -5.89
N MET A 102 -9.94 9.37 -6.51
CA MET A 102 -10.88 10.31 -5.91
C MET A 102 -12.27 9.68 -5.68
N LEU A 103 -12.77 8.90 -6.65
CA LEU A 103 -14.04 8.19 -6.53
C LEU A 103 -14.01 7.14 -5.40
N ILE A 104 -12.90 6.40 -5.28
CA ILE A 104 -12.71 5.42 -4.21
C ILE A 104 -12.63 6.12 -2.84
N SER A 105 -11.94 7.26 -2.76
CA SER A 105 -11.78 8.04 -1.53
C SER A 105 -13.13 8.45 -0.91
N LEU A 106 -14.14 8.77 -1.73
CA LEU A 106 -15.50 9.11 -1.26
C LEU A 106 -16.20 7.97 -0.49
N LYS A 107 -15.75 6.72 -0.65
CA LYS A 107 -16.31 5.54 0.03
C LYS A 107 -15.44 5.03 1.17
N VAL A 108 -14.25 5.59 1.37
CA VAL A 108 -13.29 5.17 2.40
C VAL A 108 -13.49 5.96 3.68
N THR A 109 -13.77 5.27 4.79
CA THR A 109 -14.01 5.90 6.10
C THR A 109 -12.72 6.04 6.94
N SER A 110 -11.68 5.25 6.64
CA SER A 110 -10.44 5.22 7.43
C SER A 110 -9.21 5.03 6.55
N ILE A 111 -8.26 5.96 6.66
CA ILE A 111 -6.98 5.91 5.95
C ILE A 111 -6.19 4.68 6.40
N VAL A 112 -6.12 4.43 7.71
CA VAL A 112 -5.38 3.29 8.28
C VAL A 112 -5.94 1.96 7.80
N SER A 113 -7.28 1.82 7.75
CA SER A 113 -7.91 0.58 7.28
C SER A 113 -7.61 0.32 5.82
N SER A 114 -7.69 1.35 4.97
CA SER A 114 -7.33 1.24 3.55
C SER A 114 -5.87 0.91 3.33
N LEU A 115 -4.96 1.52 4.11
CA LEU A 115 -3.53 1.21 4.08
C LEU A 115 -3.27 -0.25 4.45
N LEU A 116 -3.92 -0.76 5.50
CA LEU A 116 -3.77 -2.15 5.93
C LEU A 116 -4.32 -3.14 4.90
N LEU A 117 -5.41 -2.79 4.23
CA LEU A 117 -5.98 -3.60 3.15
C LEU A 117 -5.03 -3.65 1.95
N ALA A 118 -4.53 -2.50 1.50
CA ALA A 118 -3.55 -2.42 0.42
C ALA A 118 -2.25 -3.16 0.77
N LEU A 119 -1.76 -3.02 2.00
CA LEU A 119 -0.57 -3.72 2.49
C LEU A 119 -0.77 -5.23 2.55
N SER A 120 -1.98 -5.70 2.90
CA SER A 120 -2.28 -7.14 2.93
C SER A 120 -2.22 -7.74 1.52
N PHE A 121 -2.80 -7.06 0.53
CA PHE A 121 -2.67 -7.45 -0.87
C PHE A 121 -1.20 -7.44 -1.35
N TYR A 122 -0.48 -6.34 -1.09
CA TYR A 122 0.92 -6.19 -1.50
C TYR A 122 1.82 -7.26 -0.88
N SER A 123 1.67 -7.47 0.43
CA SER A 123 2.41 -8.48 1.18
C SER A 123 2.14 -9.88 0.64
N GLY A 124 0.86 -10.25 0.47
CA GLY A 124 0.44 -11.55 -0.05
C GLY A 124 0.86 -11.82 -1.50
N ALA A 125 1.01 -10.78 -2.32
CA ALA A 125 1.45 -10.91 -3.71
C ALA A 125 2.98 -11.01 -3.84
N PHE A 126 3.73 -10.12 -3.17
CA PHE A 126 5.14 -9.87 -3.50
C PHE A 126 6.16 -10.51 -2.56
N ILE A 127 5.83 -10.81 -1.29
CA ILE A 127 6.84 -11.26 -0.32
C ILE A 127 7.56 -12.53 -0.78
N ILE A 128 6.81 -13.55 -1.20
CA ILE A 128 7.38 -14.84 -1.54
C ILE A 128 8.19 -14.80 -2.85
N PRO A 129 7.68 -14.21 -3.95
CA PRO A 129 8.48 -14.01 -5.16
C PRO A 129 9.72 -13.16 -4.93
N MET A 130 9.65 -12.13 -4.09
CA MET A 130 10.80 -11.28 -3.78
C MET A 130 11.89 -12.07 -3.03
N ILE A 131 11.51 -12.87 -2.04
CA ILE A 131 12.46 -13.75 -1.32
C ILE A 131 13.06 -14.76 -2.30
N ALA A 132 12.24 -15.42 -3.12
CA ALA A 132 12.72 -16.39 -4.10
C ALA A 132 13.73 -15.78 -5.09
N ALA A 133 13.44 -14.57 -5.59
CA ALA A 133 14.33 -13.82 -6.46
C ALA A 133 15.62 -13.37 -5.76
N LEU A 134 15.53 -12.88 -4.52
CA LEU A 134 16.68 -12.39 -3.76
C LEU A 134 17.68 -13.51 -3.42
N PHE A 135 17.17 -14.71 -3.08
CA PHE A 135 17.99 -15.89 -2.75
C PHE A 135 18.34 -16.76 -3.97
N ASN A 136 18.05 -16.31 -5.20
CA ASN A 136 18.28 -17.08 -6.44
C ASN A 136 17.70 -18.50 -6.41
N LEU A 137 16.55 -18.67 -5.75
CA LEU A 137 15.87 -19.96 -5.71
C LEU A 137 15.31 -20.29 -7.11
N PRO A 138 15.33 -21.57 -7.54
CA PRO A 138 14.74 -21.94 -8.83
C PRO A 138 13.22 -21.74 -8.77
N TYR A 139 12.69 -20.82 -9.57
CA TYR A 139 11.26 -20.54 -9.67
C TYR A 139 10.80 -20.47 -11.14
N ASN A 140 9.54 -20.78 -11.38
CA ASN A 140 8.99 -20.76 -12.74
C ASN A 140 8.45 -19.36 -13.11
N LYS A 141 9.09 -18.70 -14.07
CA LYS A 141 8.69 -17.36 -14.55
C LYS A 141 7.24 -17.30 -15.04
N ARG A 142 6.71 -18.39 -15.62
CA ARG A 142 5.36 -18.44 -16.18
C ARG A 142 4.27 -18.46 -15.11
N PHE A 143 4.54 -19.11 -13.97
CA PHE A 143 3.62 -19.19 -12.84
C PHE A 143 3.83 -18.08 -11.81
N SER A 144 4.94 -17.34 -11.87
CA SER A 144 5.22 -16.24 -10.94
C SER A 144 4.09 -15.20 -10.91
N ILE A 145 3.51 -14.85 -12.06
CA ILE A 145 2.38 -13.91 -12.13
C ILE A 145 1.12 -14.52 -11.51
N ALA A 146 0.84 -15.80 -11.76
CA ALA A 146 -0.31 -16.49 -11.19
C ALA A 146 -0.19 -16.67 -9.67
N ALA A 147 1.01 -16.96 -9.16
CA ALA A 147 1.33 -17.03 -7.74
C ALA A 147 1.14 -15.68 -7.05
N MET A 148 1.63 -14.60 -7.66
CA MET A 148 1.45 -13.22 -7.18
C MET A 148 -0.02 -12.82 -7.11
N LEU A 149 -0.79 -13.07 -8.18
CA LEU A 149 -2.21 -12.72 -8.23
C LEU A 149 -3.03 -13.54 -7.23
N SER A 150 -2.83 -14.86 -7.19
CA SER A 150 -3.56 -15.73 -6.25
C SER A 150 -3.23 -15.41 -4.79
N GLY A 151 -1.95 -15.23 -4.45
CA GLY A 151 -1.53 -14.85 -3.10
C GLY A 151 -2.05 -13.48 -2.66
N GLY A 152 -1.97 -12.49 -3.55
CA GLY A 152 -2.49 -11.14 -3.29
C GLY A 152 -4.00 -11.13 -3.08
N VAL A 153 -4.76 -11.78 -3.97
CA VAL A 153 -6.23 -11.85 -3.88
C VAL A 153 -6.66 -12.61 -2.63
N LEU A 154 -6.03 -13.73 -2.30
CA LEU A 154 -6.34 -14.49 -1.08
C LEU A 154 -6.04 -13.69 0.19
N ALA A 155 -4.88 -13.02 0.25
CA ALA A 155 -4.52 -12.18 1.39
C ALA A 155 -5.46 -10.98 1.55
N LEU A 156 -5.87 -10.37 0.42
CA LEU A 156 -6.86 -9.31 0.40
C LEU A 156 -8.23 -9.78 0.89
N SER A 157 -8.72 -10.91 0.38
CA SER A 157 -9.97 -11.53 0.81
C SER A 157 -9.94 -11.88 2.30
N GLY A 158 -8.83 -12.44 2.81
CA GLY A 158 -8.67 -12.72 4.23
C GLY A 158 -8.75 -11.48 5.11
N LYS A 159 -8.10 -10.38 4.69
CA LYS A 159 -8.17 -9.10 5.42
C LYS A 159 -9.58 -8.49 5.37
N LEU A 160 -10.26 -8.62 4.24
CA LEU A 160 -11.62 -8.13 4.07
C LEU A 160 -12.60 -8.92 4.95
N MET A 161 -12.49 -10.25 4.99
CA MET A 161 -13.28 -11.12 5.87
C MET A 161 -13.05 -10.83 7.36
N THR A 162 -11.81 -10.54 7.74
CA THR A 162 -11.46 -10.12 9.10
C THR A 162 -12.19 -8.82 9.48
N THR A 163 -12.38 -7.91 8.51
CA THR A 163 -13.05 -6.62 8.72
C THR A 163 -14.57 -6.78 8.84
N PHE A 164 -15.15 -7.83 8.25
CA PHE A 164 -16.59 -8.14 8.28
C PHE A 164 -17.02 -9.15 9.37
N ASN A 165 -16.36 -9.16 10.53
CA ASN A 165 -16.67 -9.98 11.73
C ASN A 165 -16.32 -11.49 11.68
N TYR A 166 -15.47 -11.95 10.75
CA TYR A 166 -14.92 -13.32 10.78
C TYR A 166 -13.41 -13.31 11.10
N LEU A 167 -13.06 -13.01 12.36
CA LEU A 167 -11.66 -12.85 12.79
C LEU A 167 -10.82 -14.12 12.56
N GLU A 168 -11.28 -15.26 13.06
CA GLU A 168 -10.55 -16.53 12.96
C GLU A 168 -10.36 -16.94 11.49
N THR A 169 -11.46 -17.04 10.74
CA THR A 169 -11.43 -17.45 9.33
C THR A 169 -10.63 -16.48 8.47
N GLY A 170 -10.72 -15.17 8.73
CA GLY A 170 -9.99 -14.16 7.98
C GLY A 170 -8.47 -14.25 8.16
N GLN A 171 -8.00 -14.57 9.37
CA GLN A 171 -6.57 -14.79 9.63
C GLN A 171 -6.06 -16.06 8.95
N TYR A 172 -6.81 -17.17 9.02
CA TYR A 172 -6.44 -18.40 8.31
C TYR A 172 -6.39 -18.21 6.79
N VAL A 173 -7.35 -17.48 6.22
CA VAL A 173 -7.37 -17.17 4.77
C VAL A 173 -6.23 -16.24 4.37
N LEU A 174 -5.85 -15.29 5.24
CA LEU A 174 -4.70 -14.43 5.00
C LEU A 174 -3.40 -15.23 4.97
N ILE A 175 -3.19 -16.15 5.93
CA ILE A 175 -2.02 -17.02 6.00
C ILE A 175 -2.01 -18.00 4.81
N SER A 176 -3.15 -18.58 4.46
CA SER A 176 -3.24 -19.51 3.34
C SER A 176 -2.92 -18.84 2.00
N GLY A 177 -3.18 -17.53 1.85
CA GLY A 177 -2.73 -16.76 0.69
C GLY A 177 -1.21 -16.79 0.48
N PHE A 178 -0.43 -16.69 1.56
CA PHE A 178 1.03 -16.87 1.48
C PHE A 178 1.40 -18.31 1.13
N VAL A 179 0.73 -19.30 1.73
CA VAL A 179 1.01 -20.72 1.44
C VAL A 179 0.73 -21.04 -0.04
N VAL A 180 -0.38 -20.56 -0.59
CA VAL A 180 -0.75 -20.76 -2.00
C VAL A 180 0.24 -20.08 -2.94
N ASN A 181 0.68 -18.86 -2.62
CA ASN A 181 1.72 -18.18 -3.40
C ASN A 181 3.03 -18.99 -3.41
N ALA A 182 3.47 -19.48 -2.26
CA ALA A 182 4.67 -20.31 -2.15
C ALA A 182 4.54 -21.62 -2.93
N LEU A 183 3.42 -22.33 -2.78
CA LEU A 183 3.18 -23.56 -3.52
C LEU A 183 3.21 -23.31 -5.03
N LEU A 184 2.45 -22.34 -5.54
CA LEU A 184 2.41 -22.03 -6.97
C LEU A 184 3.76 -21.59 -7.53
N LEU A 185 4.58 -20.91 -6.74
CA LEU A 185 5.89 -20.46 -7.16
C LEU A 185 6.93 -21.60 -7.23
N PHE A 186 6.83 -22.58 -6.32
CA PHE A 186 7.76 -23.70 -6.22
C PHE A 186 7.28 -25.01 -6.87
N ILE A 187 6.07 -25.07 -7.45
CA ILE A 187 5.62 -26.26 -8.19
C ILE A 187 6.62 -26.57 -9.31
N PRO A 188 7.32 -27.72 -9.23
CA PRO A 188 8.34 -28.09 -10.21
C PRO A 188 7.65 -28.82 -11.35
N PHE A 189 6.93 -28.10 -12.21
CA PHE A 189 6.46 -28.68 -13.47
C PHE A 189 7.59 -28.59 -14.51
N GLY A 190 8.25 -29.73 -14.71
CA GLY A 190 9.04 -30.12 -15.89
C GLY A 190 10.05 -29.09 -16.41
N ARG A 191 11.33 -29.47 -16.36
CA ARG A 191 12.39 -28.94 -17.25
C ARG A 191 11.84 -28.76 -18.67
N GLU A 192 11.46 -27.55 -19.04
CA GLU A 192 11.30 -27.23 -20.46
C GLU A 192 12.72 -26.98 -20.97
N ASN A 193 13.20 -27.95 -21.73
CA ASN A 193 14.55 -28.02 -22.28
C ASN A 193 14.93 -26.69 -22.95
N LYS A 194 16.13 -26.22 -22.62
CA LYS A 194 16.91 -25.37 -23.52
C LYS A 194 16.95 -26.06 -24.90
N ILE A 195 16.51 -25.36 -25.93
CA ILE A 195 17.04 -25.48 -27.29
C ILE A 195 17.41 -24.07 -27.70
#